data_AF-A0A5J4RH45-F1
#
_entry.id   AF-A0A5J4RH45-F1
#
_cell.length_a   1.000
_cell.length_b   1.000
_cell.length_c   1.000
_cell.angle_alpha   90.00
_cell.angle_beta   90.00
_cell.angle_gamma   90.00
#
_symmetry.space_group_name_H-M   'P 1'
#
loop_
_entity.id
_entity.type
_entity.pdbx_description
1 polymer ?
#
loop_
_entity_poly.entity_id
_entity_poly.type
_entity_poly.pdbx_seq_one_letter_code
_entity_poly.pdbx_strand_id
1 'polypeptide(L)'
;MGQEKVEEKSNEITAIPKVLASLDLIDAVVSIDAIGTQTKIAEQIIDLGGHYFLSVKGNQQGLSDDMEHAFKLNKGTVFTDETESNHGRIETRQCSILPVKGYLLEEYFQAWKQVAT
;
A
#
# COMPACT_ATOMS: atom_id res chain seq x y z
N MET A 1 5.22 4.86 -18.48
CA MET A 1 4.34 5.65 -17.59
C MET A 1 3.01 5.81 -18.32
N GLY A 2 1.90 5.37 -17.71
CA GLY A 2 0.55 5.54 -18.25
C GLY A 2 -0.17 6.64 -17.48
N GLN A 3 -0.83 7.56 -18.19
CA GLN A 3 -1.60 8.63 -17.58
C GLN A 3 -2.94 8.72 -18.30
N GLU A 4 -4.04 8.65 -17.56
CA GLU A 4 -5.39 8.84 -18.08
C GLU A 4 -6.04 10.01 -17.33
N LYS A 5 -6.66 10.91 -18.08
CA LYS A 5 -7.37 12.05 -17.51
C LYS A 5 -8.68 11.55 -16.91
N VAL A 6 -8.94 11.88 -15.65
CA VAL A 6 -10.23 11.62 -15.01
C VAL A 6 -11.31 12.45 -15.72
N GLU A 7 -12.40 11.80 -16.14
CA GLU A 7 -13.52 12.50 -16.77
C GLU A 7 -14.24 13.42 -15.77
N GLU A 8 -14.88 14.50 -16.24
CA GLU A 8 -15.44 15.59 -15.42
C GLU A 8 -16.39 15.18 -14.27
N LYS A 9 -16.96 13.96 -14.31
CA LYS A 9 -17.87 13.42 -13.28
C LYS A 9 -17.39 12.08 -12.68
N SER A 10 -16.15 11.70 -12.94
CA SER A 10 -15.52 10.46 -12.51
C SER A 10 -14.52 10.74 -11.38
N ASN A 11 -14.05 9.70 -10.70
CA ASN A 11 -13.03 9.79 -9.66
C ASN A 11 -11.88 8.81 -9.94
N GLU A 12 -10.78 8.97 -9.22
CA GLU A 12 -9.56 8.17 -9.33
C GLU A 12 -9.86 6.67 -9.20
N ILE A 13 -10.81 6.31 -8.33
CA ILE A 13 -11.25 4.91 -8.10
C ILE A 13 -11.71 4.25 -9.41
N THR A 14 -12.43 4.98 -10.26
CA THR A 14 -12.92 4.46 -11.54
C THR A 14 -11.92 4.59 -12.69
N ALA A 15 -10.91 5.46 -12.56
CA ALA A 15 -9.88 5.66 -13.59
C ALA A 15 -8.70 4.69 -13.43
N ILE A 16 -8.31 4.37 -12.20
CA ILE A 16 -7.18 3.46 -11.90
C ILE A 16 -7.30 2.13 -12.66
N PRO A 17 -8.44 1.42 -12.66
CA PRO A 17 -8.57 0.14 -13.36
C PRO A 17 -8.28 0.23 -14.87
N LYS A 18 -8.65 1.35 -15.50
CA LYS A 18 -8.45 1.56 -16.94
C LYS A 18 -6.97 1.79 -17.25
N VAL A 19 -6.30 2.61 -16.43
CA VAL A 19 -4.86 2.83 -16.54
C VAL A 19 -4.09 1.52 -16.37
N LEU A 20 -4.41 0.72 -15.35
CA LEU A 20 -3.76 -0.57 -15.12
C LEU A 20 -3.90 -1.52 -16.31
N ALA A 21 -5.10 -1.59 -16.90
CA ALA A 21 -5.36 -2.43 -18.08
C ALA A 21 -4.58 -1.98 -19.34
N SER A 22 -4.11 -0.73 -19.38
CA SER A 22 -3.31 -0.20 -20.49
C SER A 22 -1.81 -0.41 -20.33
N LEU A 23 -1.36 -0.91 -19.19
CA LEU A 23 0.05 -1.07 -18.84
C LEU A 23 0.46 -2.54 -18.88
N ASP A 24 1.71 -2.78 -19.28
CA ASP A 24 2.37 -4.06 -19.03
C ASP A 24 2.89 -4.05 -17.59
N LEU A 25 2.31 -4.91 -16.74
CA LEU A 25 2.59 -4.96 -15.31
C LEU A 25 3.37 -6.22 -14.91
N ILE A 26 3.77 -7.07 -15.86
CA ILE A 26 4.49 -8.30 -15.55
C ILE A 26 5.77 -7.97 -14.76
N ASP A 27 5.89 -8.56 -13.56
CA ASP A 27 7.00 -8.36 -12.61
C ASP A 27 7.20 -6.89 -12.16
N ALA A 28 6.22 -6.01 -12.38
CA ALA A 28 6.27 -4.61 -11.97
C ALA A 28 5.64 -4.41 -10.58
N VAL A 29 6.19 -3.49 -9.78
CA VAL A 29 5.58 -3.05 -8.51
C VAL A 29 4.74 -1.81 -8.75
N VAL A 30 3.46 -1.90 -8.40
CA VAL A 30 2.49 -0.81 -8.48
C VAL A 30 2.27 -0.21 -7.09
N SER A 31 2.62 1.07 -6.94
CA SER A 31 2.27 1.86 -5.76
C SER A 31 1.18 2.89 -6.11
N ILE A 32 0.17 2.99 -5.26
CA ILE A 32 -0.96 3.92 -5.44
C ILE A 32 -1.21 4.63 -4.11
N ASP A 33 -1.80 5.82 -4.19
CA ASP A 33 -2.25 6.55 -3.02
C ASP A 33 -3.31 5.78 -2.20
N ALA A 34 -3.64 6.33 -1.03
CA ALA A 34 -4.61 5.73 -0.12
C ALA A 34 -6.04 5.66 -0.70
N ILE A 35 -6.41 6.53 -1.65
CA ILE A 35 -7.75 6.53 -2.27
C ILE A 35 -7.90 5.30 -3.18
N GLY A 36 -6.82 4.91 -3.86
CA GLY A 36 -6.74 3.70 -4.69
C GLY A 36 -6.47 2.40 -3.93
N THR A 37 -6.31 2.44 -2.61
CA THR A 37 -6.03 1.24 -1.80
C THR A 37 -7.30 0.42 -1.58
N GLN A 38 -7.65 -0.37 -2.59
CA GLN A 38 -8.85 -1.21 -2.64
C GLN A 38 -8.50 -2.63 -3.05
N THR A 39 -9.16 -3.62 -2.46
CA THR A 39 -8.91 -5.04 -2.72
C THR A 39 -9.06 -5.41 -4.19
N LYS A 40 -10.09 -4.87 -4.87
CA LYS A 40 -10.30 -5.07 -6.32
C LYS A 40 -9.17 -4.54 -7.19
N ILE A 41 -8.53 -3.43 -6.78
CA ILE A 41 -7.39 -2.86 -7.50
C ILE A 41 -6.17 -3.75 -7.30
N ALA A 42 -5.92 -4.22 -6.07
CA ALA A 42 -4.86 -5.18 -5.79
C ALA A 42 -5.05 -6.50 -6.56
N GLU A 43 -6.28 -7.03 -6.62
CA GLU A 43 -6.63 -8.20 -7.42
C GLU A 43 -6.27 -8.02 -8.89
N GLN A 44 -6.67 -6.88 -9.49
CA GLN A 44 -6.35 -6.59 -10.90
C GLN A 44 -4.84 -6.50 -11.15
N ILE A 45 -4.07 -5.90 -10.24
CA ILE A 45 -2.60 -5.82 -10.38
C ILE A 45 -2.00 -7.23 -10.42
N ILE A 46 -2.43 -8.12 -9.51
CA ILE A 46 -1.98 -9.52 -9.50
C ILE A 46 -2.40 -10.25 -10.77
N ASP A 47 -3.64 -10.05 -11.24
CA ASP A 47 -4.15 -10.71 -12.46
C ASP A 47 -3.39 -10.30 -13.72
N LEU A 48 -2.81 -9.10 -13.73
CA LEU A 48 -1.93 -8.60 -14.78
C LEU A 48 -0.45 -8.97 -14.59
N GLY A 49 -0.14 -9.79 -13.57
CA GLY A 49 1.21 -10.29 -13.30
C GLY A 49 2.12 -9.33 -12.53
N GLY A 50 1.57 -8.26 -11.95
CA GLY A 50 2.31 -7.31 -11.13
C GLY A 50 2.27 -7.63 -9.63
N HIS A 51 3.01 -6.83 -8.88
CA HIS A 51 3.01 -6.77 -7.42
C HIS A 51 2.47 -5.41 -6.97
N TYR A 52 2.00 -5.29 -5.73
CA TYR A 52 1.48 -4.03 -5.22
C TYR A 52 2.12 -3.61 -3.88
N PHE A 53 2.26 -2.30 -3.71
CA PHE A 53 2.65 -1.64 -2.46
C PHE A 53 1.67 -0.50 -2.18
N LEU A 54 0.66 -0.76 -1.36
CA LEU A 54 -0.49 0.13 -1.16
C LEU A 54 -0.52 0.72 0.25
N SER A 55 -1.03 1.94 0.35
CA SER A 55 -1.03 2.72 1.60
C SER A 55 -2.36 2.59 2.32
N VAL A 56 -2.40 1.91 3.47
CA VAL A 56 -3.61 1.87 4.31
C VAL A 56 -3.74 3.19 5.08
N LYS A 57 -4.89 3.86 5.00
CA LYS A 57 -5.14 5.12 5.73
C LYS A 57 -6.61 5.25 6.13
N GLY A 58 -6.92 5.12 7.42
CA GLY A 58 -8.15 5.61 8.09
C GLY A 58 -9.52 5.14 7.56
N ASN A 59 -9.59 4.57 6.36
CA ASN A 59 -10.77 3.98 5.73
C ASN A 59 -10.98 2.52 6.18
N GLN A 60 -9.98 1.94 6.84
CA GLN A 60 -9.98 0.60 7.43
C GLN A 60 -9.43 0.69 8.85
N GLN A 61 -10.22 1.29 9.76
CA GLN A 61 -9.77 1.64 11.11
C GLN A 61 -9.16 0.44 11.87
N GLY A 62 -9.83 -0.72 11.85
CA GLY A 62 -9.31 -1.93 12.52
C GLY A 62 -7.95 -2.40 11.98
N LEU A 63 -7.79 -2.45 10.65
CA LEU A 63 -6.51 -2.81 10.04
C LEU A 63 -5.41 -1.79 10.35
N SER A 64 -5.75 -0.49 10.32
CA SER A 64 -4.81 0.58 10.65
C SER A 64 -4.34 0.49 12.11
N ASP A 65 -5.26 0.27 13.04
CA ASP A 65 -4.96 0.17 14.47
C ASP A 65 -4.09 -1.06 14.76
N ASP A 66 -4.38 -2.20 14.15
CA ASP A 66 -3.58 -3.43 14.29
C ASP A 66 -2.18 -3.26 13.70
N MET A 67 -2.06 -2.64 12.52
CA MET A 67 -0.74 -2.32 11.94
C MET A 67 0.06 -1.41 12.87
N GLU A 68 -0.53 -0.34 13.40
CA GLU A 68 0.14 0.53 14.36
C GLU A 68 0.59 -0.23 15.62
N HIS A 69 -0.27 -1.07 16.19
CA HIS A 69 0.08 -1.87 17.35
C HIS A 69 1.21 -2.86 17.05
N ALA A 70 1.18 -3.52 15.90
CA ALA A 70 2.23 -4.45 15.48
C ALA A 70 3.62 -3.77 15.45
N PHE A 71 3.71 -2.58 14.84
CA PHE A 71 4.96 -1.81 14.76
C PHE A 71 5.37 -1.15 16.09
N LYS A 72 4.42 -0.83 16.98
CA LYS A 72 4.73 -0.34 18.33
C LYS A 72 5.36 -1.45 19.20
N LEU A 73 4.86 -2.68 19.08
CA LEU A 73 5.35 -3.83 19.84
C LEU A 73 6.60 -4.45 19.23
N ASN A 74 6.79 -4.32 17.92
CA ASN A 74 7.89 -4.92 17.18
C ASN A 74 8.48 -3.92 16.21
N LYS A 75 9.80 -3.69 16.30
CA LYS A 75 10.50 -2.82 15.35
C LYS A 75 10.52 -3.35 13.91
N GLY A 76 10.18 -4.63 13.73
CA GLY A 76 10.33 -5.34 12.47
C GLY A 76 11.79 -5.39 12.00
N THR A 77 11.97 -5.68 10.71
CA THR A 77 13.28 -5.52 10.08
C THR A 77 13.42 -4.08 9.63
N VAL A 78 14.36 -3.34 10.24
CA VAL A 78 14.62 -1.93 9.93
C VAL A 78 15.62 -1.84 8.78
N PHE A 79 15.30 -1.06 7.74
CA PHE A 79 16.15 -0.88 6.56
C PHE A 79 16.88 0.45 6.53
N THR A 80 16.20 1.50 7.00
CA THR A 80 16.72 2.86 7.00
C THR A 80 16.33 3.53 8.29
N ASP A 81 17.27 4.25 8.88
CA ASP A 81 17.07 5.16 10.00
C ASP A 81 17.97 6.37 9.74
N GLU A 82 17.36 7.46 9.28
CA GLU A 82 18.07 8.70 8.94
C GLU A 82 17.53 9.81 9.81
N THR A 83 18.44 10.54 10.47
CA THR A 83 18.08 11.73 11.23
C THR A 83 18.77 12.94 10.63
N GLU A 84 17.98 13.91 10.17
CA GLU A 84 18.45 15.14 9.57
C GLU A 84 17.98 16.34 10.39
N SER A 85 18.82 17.37 10.49
CA SER A 85 18.45 18.67 11.05
C SER A 85 18.54 19.72 9.95
N ASN A 86 17.41 20.29 9.55
CA ASN A 86 17.33 21.29 8.49
C ASN A 86 16.29 22.37 8.83
N HIS A 87 16.61 23.65 8.61
CA HIS A 87 15.74 24.80 8.91
C HIS A 87 15.10 24.80 10.31
N GLY A 88 15.83 24.34 11.32
CA GLY A 88 15.34 24.27 12.71
C GLY A 88 14.38 23.10 12.99
N ARG A 89 14.17 22.20 12.02
CA ARG A 89 13.44 20.94 12.20
C ARG A 89 14.41 19.77 12.25
N ILE A 90 14.22 18.89 13.23
CA ILE A 90 14.88 17.60 13.29
C ILE A 90 13.87 16.56 12.79
N GLU A 91 14.20 15.86 11.71
CA GLU A 91 13.37 14.80 11.12
C GLU A 91 14.08 13.47 11.22
N THR A 92 13.39 12.45 11.72
CA THR A 92 13.83 11.05 11.66
C THR A 92 12.94 10.28 10.71
N ARG A 93 13.53 9.63 9.70
CA ARG A 93 12.84 8.77 8.75
C ARG A 93 13.24 7.32 9.01
N GLN A 94 12.26 6.48 9.33
CA GLN A 94 12.47 5.06 9.55
C GLN A 94 11.60 4.24 8.59
N CYS A 95 12.19 3.21 7.99
CA CYS A 95 11.46 2.21 7.21
C CYS A 95 11.67 0.83 7.82
N SER A 96 10.58 0.16 8.16
CA SER A 96 10.59 -1.19 8.70
C SER A 96 9.50 -2.05 8.07
N ILE A 97 9.73 -3.36 8.01
CA ILE A 97 8.75 -4.34 7.53
C ILE A 97 8.46 -5.39 8.60
N LEU A 98 7.21 -5.83 8.63
CA LEU A 98 6.76 -6.98 9.39
C LEU A 98 6.01 -7.92 8.44
N PRO A 99 6.17 -9.25 8.57
CA PRO A 99 5.29 -10.17 7.88
C PRO A 99 3.87 -9.99 8.44
N VAL A 100 2.86 -10.17 7.61
CA VAL A 100 1.48 -10.02 8.06
C VAL A 100 1.06 -11.16 8.99
N LYS A 101 1.48 -12.38 8.67
CA LYS A 101 1.21 -13.57 9.47
C LYS A 101 1.90 -13.48 10.82
N GLY A 102 1.13 -13.65 11.90
CA GLY A 102 1.61 -13.58 13.28
C GLY A 102 1.57 -12.17 13.89
N TYR A 103 1.21 -11.15 13.10
CA TYR A 103 1.14 -9.76 13.54
C TYR A 103 -0.24 -9.14 13.38
N LEU A 104 -0.99 -9.52 12.34
CA LEU A 104 -2.36 -9.05 12.10
C LEU A 104 -3.36 -10.19 12.21
N LEU A 105 -4.64 -9.87 12.49
CA LEU A 105 -5.73 -10.84 12.43
C LEU A 105 -6.00 -11.27 10.99
N GLU A 106 -6.28 -12.57 10.80
CA GLU A 106 -6.46 -13.16 9.46
C GLU A 106 -7.58 -12.50 8.67
N GLU A 107 -8.67 -12.15 9.36
CA GLU A 107 -9.83 -11.46 8.79
C GLU A 107 -9.48 -10.12 8.10
N TYR A 108 -8.39 -9.45 8.51
CA TYR A 108 -8.02 -8.16 7.93
C TYR A 108 -7.20 -8.26 6.65
N PHE A 109 -6.56 -9.40 6.40
CA PHE A 109 -5.72 -9.58 5.22
C PHE A 109 -6.20 -10.66 4.25
N GLN A 110 -7.18 -11.50 4.63
CA GLN A 110 -7.74 -12.54 3.74
C GLN A 110 -8.35 -11.97 2.45
N ALA A 111 -8.91 -10.76 2.50
CA ALA A 111 -9.46 -10.10 1.33
C ALA A 111 -8.38 -9.57 0.35
N TRP A 112 -7.10 -9.62 0.74
CA TRP A 112 -5.99 -9.12 -0.07
C TRP A 112 -5.20 -10.29 -0.67
N LYS A 113 -5.30 -10.43 -1.99
CA LYS A 113 -4.65 -11.50 -2.75
C LYS A 113 -3.12 -11.45 -2.56
N GLN A 114 -2.51 -12.60 -2.26
CA GLN A 114 -1.06 -12.76 -2.04
C GLN A 114 -0.46 -12.05 -0.81
N VAL A 115 -1.24 -11.51 0.13
CA VAL A 115 -0.68 -10.96 1.39
C VAL A 115 -0.29 -12.04 2.40
N ALA A 116 -1.02 -13.16 2.41
CA ALA A 116 -0.86 -14.23 3.39
C ALA A 116 0.14 -15.33 2.98
N THR A 117 0.75 -15.22 1.79
CA THR A 117 1.50 -16.30 1.12
C THR A 117 3.00 -16.11 1.25
#